data_AF-A0A9X2I9Y2-F1
#
_entry.id   AF-A0A9X2I9Y2-F1
#
_cell.length_a   1.000
_cell.length_b   1.000
_cell.length_c   1.000
_cell.angle_alpha   90.00
_cell.angle_beta   90.00
_cell.angle_gamma   90.00
#
_symmetry.space_group_name_H-M   'P 1'
#
loop_
_entity.id
_entity.type
_entity.pdbx_description
1 polymer ?
#
loop_
_entity_poly.entity_id
_entity_poly.type
_entity_poly.pdbx_seq_one_letter_code
_entity_poly.pdbx_strand_id
1 'polypeptide(L)'
;MANKVEVKELLDAGVHFGHLTRRWNPNMAPYIYMERNGIHIINLYKSAAKMQEAGEALAKIAASGRKILFVATKKQAKEIVAEQAEKANMPYITERWPGGMLTNFVTIRKAVKKMASIDRMKKDGTFNSLSKKERLQVDRLRAKLEKNLGSIADMSRLPGALFVVDITREHIAVKEAQKLNIPIFAMVDTNSDPREVEYVIPSNDDASKSISKVVSYVSDSIVEGLSERKSEKAAKKKEEKASKEGKEDKAPKAKKEKKAEVPSTDAEDKKAMKEAKKDVKLESKSETLDKAKSSNEEE
;
A
#
# COMPACT_ATOMS: atom_id res chain seq x y z
N MET A 1 -15.45 -19.76 8.29
CA MET A 1 -14.60 -20.79 8.93
C MET A 1 -13.23 -20.60 8.32
N ALA A 2 -12.24 -20.21 9.11
CA ALA A 2 -10.90 -19.92 8.62
C ALA A 2 -10.42 -21.05 7.71
N ASN A 3 -10.01 -20.72 6.48
CA ASN A 3 -9.31 -21.66 5.60
C ASN A 3 -8.14 -22.22 6.41
N LYS A 4 -8.26 -23.44 6.91
CA LYS A 4 -7.24 -23.99 7.81
C LYS A 4 -6.01 -24.26 6.96
N VAL A 5 -4.88 -23.70 7.37
CA VAL A 5 -3.61 -23.91 6.67
C VAL A 5 -3.20 -25.36 6.86
N GLU A 6 -3.28 -26.15 5.80
CA GLU A 6 -2.79 -27.52 5.84
C GLU A 6 -1.28 -27.57 5.61
N VAL A 7 -0.54 -28.16 6.55
CA VAL A 7 0.91 -28.31 6.48
C VAL A 7 1.34 -29.07 5.22
N LYS A 8 0.53 -30.03 4.77
CA LYS A 8 0.77 -30.78 3.53
C LYS A 8 0.80 -29.88 2.31
N GLU A 9 -0.13 -28.95 2.20
CA GLU A 9 -0.17 -27.99 1.08
C GLU A 9 1.03 -27.03 1.10
N LEU A 10 1.49 -26.62 2.30
CA LEU A 10 2.71 -25.81 2.43
C LEU A 10 3.97 -26.59 2.02
N LEU A 11 4.02 -27.89 2.33
CA LEU A 11 5.10 -28.78 1.93
C LEU A 11 5.14 -28.90 0.39
N ASP A 12 4.00 -29.20 -0.23
CA ASP A 12 3.86 -29.37 -1.68
C ASP A 12 4.16 -28.06 -2.45
N ALA A 13 3.84 -26.91 -1.86
CA ALA A 13 4.16 -25.59 -2.41
C ALA A 13 5.63 -25.18 -2.25
N GLY A 14 6.43 -25.94 -1.49
CA GLY A 14 7.86 -25.66 -1.27
C GLY A 14 8.15 -24.53 -0.29
N VAL A 15 7.22 -24.24 0.64
CA VAL A 15 7.34 -23.16 1.63
C VAL A 15 8.46 -23.42 2.65
N HIS A 16 8.79 -24.69 2.86
CA HIS A 16 9.77 -25.16 3.85
C HIS A 16 11.23 -24.95 3.44
N PHE A 17 11.51 -24.67 2.16
CA PHE A 17 12.89 -24.46 1.72
C PHE A 17 13.36 -23.08 2.11
N GLY A 18 14.46 -23.00 2.88
CA GLY A 18 15.15 -21.75 3.15
C GLY A 18 16.38 -21.56 2.26
N HIS A 19 17.27 -20.68 2.71
CA HIS A 19 18.55 -20.40 2.06
C HIS A 19 19.67 -21.36 2.50
N LEU A 20 20.81 -21.22 1.81
CA LEU A 20 22.07 -21.88 2.16
C LEU A 20 22.52 -21.50 3.58
N THR A 21 23.13 -22.45 4.30
CA THR A 21 23.53 -22.27 5.71
C THR A 21 24.57 -21.18 5.93
N ARG A 22 25.41 -20.89 4.94
CA ARG A 22 26.34 -19.75 4.98
C ARG A 22 25.68 -18.36 4.90
N ARG A 23 24.41 -18.28 4.50
CA ARG A 23 23.67 -17.02 4.27
C ARG A 23 22.60 -16.77 5.32
N TRP A 24 22.49 -17.62 6.33
CA TRP A 24 21.42 -17.53 7.31
C TRP A 24 21.65 -16.40 8.33
N ASN A 25 20.55 -15.93 8.90
CA ASN A 25 20.55 -15.01 10.03
C ASN A 25 20.31 -15.81 11.33
N PRO A 26 21.20 -15.71 12.34
CA PRO A 26 21.02 -16.43 13.61
C PRO A 26 19.69 -16.16 14.32
N ASN A 27 19.08 -14.98 14.12
CA ASN A 27 17.78 -14.64 14.71
C ASN A 27 16.64 -15.49 14.12
N MET A 28 16.83 -16.15 12.97
CA MET A 28 15.89 -17.12 12.40
C MET A 28 15.96 -18.51 13.02
N ALA A 29 16.91 -18.78 13.92
CA ALA A 29 17.05 -20.08 14.59
C ALA A 29 15.74 -20.63 15.19
N PRO A 30 14.86 -19.83 15.82
CA PRO A 30 13.58 -20.34 16.32
C PRO A 30 12.66 -20.88 15.24
N TYR A 31 12.78 -20.44 13.99
CA TYR A 31 11.89 -20.83 12.89
C TYR A 31 12.48 -21.93 12.00
N ILE A 32 13.74 -22.27 12.18
CA ILE A 32 14.41 -23.35 11.42
C ILE A 32 14.18 -24.69 12.14
N TYR A 33 13.82 -25.70 11.38
CA TYR A 33 13.61 -27.06 11.86
C TYR A 33 14.92 -27.87 11.85
N MET A 34 15.59 -27.92 10.70
CA MET A 34 16.85 -28.65 10.52
C MET A 34 17.62 -28.12 9.31
N GLU A 35 18.83 -28.61 9.12
CA GLU A 35 19.61 -28.44 7.88
C GLU A 35 19.61 -29.76 7.09
N ARG A 36 19.46 -29.69 5.76
CA ARG A 36 19.63 -30.84 4.86
C ARG A 36 20.36 -30.40 3.60
N ASN A 37 21.43 -31.08 3.25
CA ASN A 37 22.22 -30.80 2.04
C ASN A 37 22.70 -29.33 1.94
N GLY A 38 23.05 -28.70 3.07
CA GLY A 38 23.51 -27.31 3.11
C GLY A 38 22.40 -26.25 2.98
N ILE A 39 21.12 -26.65 3.02
CA ILE A 39 19.95 -25.77 2.98
C ILE A 39 19.20 -25.86 4.31
N HIS A 40 18.80 -24.72 4.86
CA HIS A 40 17.93 -24.69 6.02
C HIS A 40 16.49 -25.06 5.65
N ILE A 41 15.87 -25.90 6.46
CA ILE A 41 14.46 -26.27 6.36
C ILE A 41 13.69 -25.48 7.42
N ILE A 42 12.71 -24.69 6.99
CA ILE A 42 11.82 -23.91 7.86
C ILE A 42 10.77 -24.83 8.49
N ASN A 43 10.45 -24.57 9.75
CA ASN A 43 9.42 -25.32 10.48
C ASN A 43 8.02 -24.91 10.01
N LEU A 44 7.38 -25.76 9.22
CA LEU A 44 6.04 -25.53 8.66
C LEU A 44 4.93 -25.40 9.71
N TYR A 45 5.04 -26.04 10.88
CA TYR A 45 4.05 -25.86 11.94
C TYR A 45 4.09 -24.44 12.50
N LYS A 46 5.30 -23.88 12.66
CA LYS A 46 5.47 -22.47 13.05
C LYS A 46 5.00 -21.53 11.95
N SER A 47 5.31 -21.83 10.68
CA SER A 47 4.81 -21.09 9.53
C SER A 47 3.28 -21.06 9.49
N ALA A 48 2.62 -22.20 9.65
CA ALA A 48 1.16 -22.30 9.63
C ALA A 48 0.51 -21.49 10.77
N ALA A 49 1.03 -21.61 11.99
CA ALA A 49 0.55 -20.85 13.14
C ALA A 49 0.70 -19.33 12.94
N LYS A 50 1.88 -18.91 12.47
CA LYS A 50 2.17 -17.50 12.19
C LYS A 50 1.39 -16.93 11.02
N MET A 51 1.14 -17.75 9.99
CA MET A 51 0.32 -17.34 8.85
C MET A 51 -1.13 -17.12 9.28
N GLN A 52 -1.67 -17.98 10.16
CA GLN A 52 -3.00 -17.78 10.75
C GLN A 52 -3.06 -16.50 11.61
N GLU A 53 -2.08 -16.29 12.50
CA GLU A 53 -1.99 -15.07 13.33
C GLU A 53 -1.97 -13.80 12.46
N ALA A 54 -1.16 -13.80 11.39
CA ALA A 54 -1.08 -12.71 10.43
C ALA A 54 -2.40 -12.51 9.67
N GLY A 55 -3.04 -13.60 9.20
CA GLY A 55 -4.31 -13.56 8.49
C GLY A 55 -5.44 -12.96 9.33
N GLU A 56 -5.57 -13.37 10.58
CA GLU A 56 -6.57 -12.84 11.52
C GLU A 56 -6.36 -11.35 11.82
N ALA A 57 -5.10 -10.93 12.03
CA ALA A 57 -4.78 -9.52 12.25
C ALA A 57 -5.04 -8.67 11.01
N LEU A 58 -4.69 -9.14 9.80
CA LEU A 58 -4.96 -8.44 8.55
C LEU A 58 -6.47 -8.36 8.25
N ALA A 59 -7.24 -9.42 8.54
CA ALA A 59 -8.70 -9.41 8.42
C ALA A 59 -9.33 -8.32 9.31
N LYS A 60 -8.89 -8.19 10.56
CA LYS A 60 -9.34 -7.12 11.48
C LYS A 60 -8.99 -5.72 10.96
N ILE A 61 -7.78 -5.53 10.43
CA ILE A 61 -7.35 -4.25 9.84
C ILE A 61 -8.21 -3.92 8.61
N ALA A 62 -8.48 -4.90 7.76
CA ALA A 62 -9.35 -4.74 6.60
C ALA A 62 -10.81 -4.40 7.01
N ALA A 63 -11.31 -5.05 8.07
CA ALA A 63 -12.64 -4.81 8.63
C ALA A 63 -12.79 -3.37 9.17
N SER A 64 -11.73 -2.81 9.77
CA SER A 64 -11.70 -1.38 10.16
C SER A 64 -11.79 -0.43 8.96
N GLY A 65 -11.47 -0.92 7.75
CA GLY A 65 -11.49 -0.14 6.52
C GLY A 65 -10.23 0.65 6.22
N ARG A 66 -9.12 0.31 6.88
CA ARG A 66 -7.79 0.78 6.48
C ARG A 66 -7.31 -0.07 5.30
N LYS A 67 -6.53 0.54 4.42
CA LYS A 67 -5.93 -0.14 3.26
C LYS A 67 -4.64 -0.83 3.69
N ILE A 68 -4.38 -2.00 3.15
CA ILE A 68 -3.14 -2.75 3.37
C ILE A 68 -2.32 -2.60 2.09
N LEU A 69 -1.06 -2.15 2.19
CA LEU A 69 -0.20 -1.96 1.03
C LEU A 69 0.70 -3.19 0.87
N PHE A 70 0.58 -3.87 -0.27
CA PHE A 70 1.44 -5.00 -0.62
C PHE A 70 2.73 -4.50 -1.27
N VAL A 71 3.88 -5.07 -0.93
CA VAL A 71 5.19 -4.64 -1.43
C VAL A 71 6.01 -5.86 -1.83
N ALA A 72 6.39 -5.94 -3.11
CA ALA A 72 7.22 -7.03 -3.62
C ALA A 72 7.92 -6.65 -4.94
N THR A 73 9.21 -6.39 -4.91
CA THR A 73 10.02 -6.03 -6.10
C THR A 73 10.70 -7.23 -6.77
N LYS A 74 10.66 -8.38 -6.10
CA LYS A 74 11.26 -9.64 -6.56
C LYS A 74 10.52 -10.19 -7.78
N LYS A 75 11.27 -10.60 -8.82
CA LYS A 75 10.70 -11.00 -10.13
C LYS A 75 9.65 -12.11 -9.99
N GLN A 76 9.90 -13.08 -9.13
CA GLN A 76 9.03 -14.22 -8.85
C GLN A 76 7.73 -13.84 -8.16
N ALA A 77 7.69 -12.68 -7.48
CA ALA A 77 6.57 -12.21 -6.68
C ALA A 77 5.71 -11.15 -7.39
N LYS A 78 6.26 -10.42 -8.38
CA LYS A 78 5.60 -9.24 -8.97
C LYS A 78 4.18 -9.51 -9.45
N GLU A 79 4.02 -10.49 -10.34
CA GLU A 79 2.73 -10.80 -10.96
C GLU A 79 1.75 -11.39 -9.94
N ILE A 80 2.23 -12.29 -9.09
CA ILE A 80 1.44 -12.94 -8.03
C ILE A 80 0.88 -11.90 -7.07
N VAL A 81 1.71 -10.97 -6.59
CA VAL A 81 1.30 -9.95 -5.63
C VAL A 81 0.36 -8.94 -6.27
N ALA A 82 0.59 -8.55 -7.54
CA ALA A 82 -0.33 -7.67 -8.27
C ALA A 82 -1.72 -8.31 -8.38
N GLU A 83 -1.80 -9.55 -8.89
CA GLU A 83 -3.06 -10.25 -9.09
C GLU A 83 -3.84 -10.44 -7.77
N GLN A 84 -3.16 -10.91 -6.72
CA GLN A 84 -3.81 -11.16 -5.43
C GLN A 84 -4.21 -9.87 -4.70
N ALA A 85 -3.44 -8.78 -4.85
CA ALA A 85 -3.80 -7.49 -4.27
C ALA A 85 -4.98 -6.84 -5.02
N GLU A 86 -5.03 -6.97 -6.36
CA GLU A 86 -6.17 -6.52 -7.17
C GLU A 86 -7.44 -7.28 -6.82
N LYS A 87 -7.35 -8.60 -6.64
CA LYS A 87 -8.46 -9.44 -6.15
C LYS A 87 -9.02 -8.93 -4.81
N ALA A 88 -8.14 -8.50 -3.90
CA ALA A 88 -8.53 -7.93 -2.61
C ALA A 88 -8.89 -6.42 -2.65
N ASN A 89 -8.79 -5.78 -3.82
CA ASN A 89 -8.93 -4.32 -3.98
C ASN A 89 -8.04 -3.52 -3.00
N MET A 90 -6.80 -3.99 -2.85
CA MET A 90 -5.77 -3.39 -2.02
C MET A 90 -4.63 -2.82 -2.87
N PRO A 91 -4.03 -1.69 -2.46
CA PRO A 91 -2.90 -1.12 -3.18
C PRO A 91 -1.66 -2.03 -3.09
N TYR A 92 -0.82 -1.99 -4.11
CA TYR A 92 0.40 -2.80 -4.19
C TYR A 92 1.56 -2.06 -4.86
N ILE A 93 2.82 -2.41 -4.58
CA ILE A 93 3.99 -1.89 -5.30
C ILE A 93 4.87 -3.06 -5.70
N THR A 94 4.97 -3.29 -7.01
CA THR A 94 5.70 -4.43 -7.57
C THR A 94 6.96 -4.03 -8.33
N GLU A 95 7.10 -2.76 -8.68
CA GLU A 95 8.25 -2.29 -9.46
C GLU A 95 9.39 -1.84 -8.56
N ARG A 96 9.56 -0.54 -8.38
CA ARG A 96 10.60 0.01 -7.52
C ARG A 96 9.94 0.75 -6.38
N TRP A 97 10.42 0.51 -5.16
CA TRP A 97 10.08 1.34 -4.00
C TRP A 97 10.81 2.69 -4.09
N PRO A 98 10.12 3.82 -4.33
CA PRO A 98 10.76 5.13 -4.24
C PRO A 98 11.02 5.44 -2.76
N GLY A 99 12.24 5.86 -2.43
CA GLY A 99 12.54 6.33 -1.08
C GLY A 99 11.67 7.55 -0.72
N GLY A 100 11.17 7.57 0.51
CA GLY A 100 10.21 8.57 0.98
C GLY A 100 8.77 8.26 0.59
N MET A 101 8.44 7.03 0.18
CA MET A 101 7.09 6.68 -0.23
C MET A 101 6.06 6.91 0.89
N LEU A 102 6.40 6.51 2.11
CA LEU A 102 5.56 6.65 3.29
C LEU A 102 5.94 7.90 4.08
N THR A 103 7.24 8.16 4.28
CA THR A 103 7.71 9.29 5.11
C THR A 103 7.52 10.64 4.44
N ASN A 104 7.56 10.71 3.10
CA ASN A 104 7.29 11.91 2.30
C ASN A 104 6.02 11.74 1.43
N PHE A 105 4.96 11.18 2.03
CA PHE A 105 3.72 10.85 1.31
C PHE A 105 3.06 12.05 0.63
N VAL A 106 3.23 13.26 1.17
CA VAL A 106 2.71 14.50 0.54
C VAL A 106 3.31 14.71 -0.85
N THR A 107 4.62 14.47 -1.02
CA THR A 107 5.30 14.62 -2.31
C THR A 107 4.90 13.52 -3.28
N ILE A 108 4.75 12.29 -2.80
CA ILE A 108 4.25 11.16 -3.61
C ILE A 108 2.83 11.44 -4.11
N ARG A 109 1.95 11.99 -3.25
CA ARG A 109 0.61 12.39 -3.63
C ARG A 109 0.61 13.49 -4.71
N LYS A 110 1.58 14.41 -4.70
CA LYS A 110 1.75 15.38 -5.79
C LYS A 110 2.09 14.68 -7.12
N ALA A 111 2.92 13.64 -7.11
CA ALA A 111 3.24 12.85 -8.30
C ALA A 111 2.00 12.08 -8.83
N VAL A 112 1.21 11.48 -7.93
CA VAL A 112 -0.07 10.84 -8.27
C VAL A 112 -1.06 11.86 -8.85
N LYS A 113 -1.16 13.06 -8.26
CA LYS A 113 -2.01 14.14 -8.78
C LYS A 113 -1.56 14.60 -10.17
N LYS A 114 -0.25 14.63 -10.43
CA LYS A 114 0.31 14.94 -11.76
C LYS A 114 -0.13 13.89 -12.79
N MET A 115 -0.15 12.61 -12.42
CA MET A 115 -0.67 11.53 -13.26
C MET A 115 -2.14 11.78 -13.64
N ALA A 116 -3.00 12.06 -12.66
CA ALA A 116 -4.41 12.38 -12.90
C ALA A 116 -4.62 13.65 -13.73
N SER A 117 -3.75 14.67 -13.58
CA SER A 117 -3.81 15.88 -14.42
C SER A 117 -3.48 15.59 -15.89
N ILE A 118 -2.56 14.67 -16.17
CA ILE A 118 -2.23 14.27 -17.54
C ILE A 118 -3.43 13.53 -18.15
N ASP A 119 -4.09 12.66 -17.39
CA ASP A 119 -5.29 11.96 -17.86
C ASP A 119 -6.44 12.94 -18.15
N ARG A 120 -6.57 13.99 -17.34
CA ARG A 120 -7.52 15.07 -17.60
C ARG A 120 -7.18 15.86 -18.86
N MET A 121 -5.91 16.25 -19.06
CA MET A 121 -5.47 16.96 -20.27
C MET A 121 -5.71 16.14 -21.55
N LYS A 122 -5.58 14.80 -21.46
CA LYS A 122 -5.90 13.89 -22.57
C LYS A 122 -7.40 13.88 -22.89
N LYS A 123 -8.26 13.89 -21.86
CA LYS A 123 -9.73 13.95 -22.02
C LYS A 123 -10.21 15.31 -22.53
N ASP A 124 -9.63 16.39 -22.02
CA ASP A 124 -10.01 17.78 -22.33
C ASP A 124 -9.45 18.26 -23.69
N GLY A 125 -8.67 17.44 -24.39
CA GLY A 125 -8.13 17.73 -25.74
C GLY A 125 -6.94 18.69 -25.78
N THR A 126 -6.58 19.34 -24.65
CA THR A 126 -5.37 20.18 -24.50
C THR A 126 -4.07 19.43 -24.76
N PHE A 127 -4.09 18.10 -24.63
CA PHE A 127 -2.95 17.27 -25.01
C PHE A 127 -2.59 17.38 -26.51
N ASN A 128 -3.57 17.67 -27.38
CA ASN A 128 -3.36 17.74 -28.83
C ASN A 128 -2.76 19.08 -29.28
N SER A 129 -2.82 20.13 -28.46
CA SER A 129 -2.19 21.42 -28.77
C SER A 129 -0.69 21.43 -28.51
N LEU A 130 -0.15 20.42 -27.82
CA LEU A 130 1.28 20.27 -27.56
C LEU A 130 2.03 19.86 -28.84
N SER A 131 3.31 20.20 -28.92
CA SER A 131 4.18 19.71 -30.01
C SER A 131 4.35 18.19 -29.93
N LYS A 132 4.72 17.55 -31.05
CA LYS A 132 4.96 16.08 -31.09
C LYS A 132 6.00 15.63 -30.06
N LYS A 133 7.05 16.45 -29.85
CA LYS A 133 8.12 16.17 -28.88
C LYS A 133 7.59 16.22 -27.44
N GLU A 134 6.80 17.24 -27.11
CA GLU A 134 6.21 17.38 -25.77
C GLU A 134 5.18 16.29 -25.48
N ARG A 135 4.33 15.94 -26.46
CA ARG A 135 3.39 14.82 -26.32
C ARG A 135 4.11 13.53 -25.97
N LEU A 136 5.17 13.21 -26.70
CA LEU A 136 5.98 12.01 -26.43
C LEU A 136 6.59 12.02 -25.03
N GLN A 137 7.08 13.17 -24.56
CA GLN A 137 7.63 13.30 -23.21
C GLN A 137 6.55 13.11 -22.13
N VAL A 138 5.38 13.71 -22.31
CA VAL A 138 4.25 13.57 -21.38
C VAL A 138 3.73 12.13 -21.36
N ASP A 139 3.65 11.46 -22.52
CA ASP A 139 3.26 10.05 -22.60
C ASP A 139 4.26 9.13 -21.89
N ARG A 140 5.56 9.32 -22.10
CA ARG A 140 6.60 8.57 -21.38
C ARG A 140 6.52 8.80 -19.88
N LEU A 141 6.29 10.05 -19.45
CA LEU A 141 6.13 10.37 -18.04
C LEU A 141 4.88 9.69 -17.46
N ARG A 142 3.75 9.73 -18.17
CA ARG A 142 2.50 9.10 -17.75
C ARG A 142 2.62 7.59 -17.62
N ALA A 143 3.26 6.93 -18.59
CA ALA A 143 3.50 5.49 -18.56
C ALA A 143 4.43 5.11 -17.38
N LYS A 144 5.46 5.91 -17.12
CA LYS A 144 6.36 5.70 -15.98
C LYS A 144 5.65 5.89 -14.64
N LEU A 145 4.75 6.86 -14.54
CA LEU A 145 3.94 7.09 -13.33
C LEU A 145 2.93 5.95 -13.13
N GLU A 146 2.25 5.48 -14.19
CA GLU A 146 1.31 4.35 -14.10
C GLU A 146 2.00 3.11 -13.55
N LYS A 147 3.13 2.76 -14.17
CA LYS A 147 3.87 1.55 -13.85
C LYS A 147 4.35 1.51 -12.40
N ASN A 148 4.69 2.67 -11.83
CA ASN A 148 5.26 2.74 -10.48
C ASN A 148 4.23 3.07 -9.39
N LEU A 149 3.21 3.88 -9.70
CA LEU A 149 2.30 4.48 -8.72
C LEU A 149 0.80 4.31 -9.08
N GLY A 150 0.47 3.61 -10.17
CA GLY A 150 -0.92 3.44 -10.63
C GLY A 150 -1.82 2.82 -9.56
N SER A 151 -1.33 1.75 -8.92
CA SER A 151 -1.99 1.02 -7.84
C SER A 151 -2.27 1.85 -6.56
N ILE A 152 -1.54 2.94 -6.34
CA ILE A 152 -1.73 3.83 -5.19
C ILE A 152 -2.52 5.09 -5.54
N ALA A 153 -3.04 5.18 -6.77
CA ALA A 153 -3.74 6.37 -7.25
C ALA A 153 -4.95 6.75 -6.36
N ASP A 154 -5.65 5.74 -5.86
CA ASP A 154 -6.84 5.91 -5.02
C ASP A 154 -6.51 6.08 -3.53
N MET A 155 -5.23 6.05 -3.14
CA MET A 155 -4.81 6.21 -1.75
C MET A 155 -4.81 7.69 -1.33
N SER A 156 -5.81 8.06 -0.53
CA SER A 156 -5.86 9.39 0.07
C SER A 156 -5.02 9.52 1.35
N ARG A 157 -4.80 8.42 2.08
CA ARG A 157 -4.13 8.38 3.39
C ARG A 157 -3.07 7.28 3.43
N LEU A 158 -2.18 7.34 4.42
CA LEU A 158 -1.21 6.29 4.68
C LEU A 158 -1.90 4.93 4.89
N PRO A 159 -1.25 3.83 4.50
CA PRO A 159 -1.79 2.50 4.71
C PRO A 159 -1.91 2.17 6.20
N GLY A 160 -2.81 1.25 6.53
CA GLY A 160 -3.00 0.75 7.88
C GLY A 160 -2.02 -0.34 8.29
N ALA A 161 -1.49 -1.05 7.31
CA ALA A 161 -0.48 -2.08 7.46
C ALA A 161 0.27 -2.25 6.14
N LEU A 162 1.44 -2.87 6.22
CA LEU A 162 2.21 -3.31 5.06
C LEU A 162 2.31 -4.82 5.05
N PHE A 163 2.18 -5.40 3.85
CA PHE A 163 2.54 -6.78 3.60
C PHE A 163 3.75 -6.83 2.67
N VAL A 164 4.88 -7.35 3.14
CA VAL A 164 6.17 -7.34 2.42
C VAL A 164 6.59 -8.76 2.06
N VAL A 165 7.01 -8.96 0.82
CA VAL A 165 7.70 -10.18 0.38
C VAL A 165 9.20 -9.89 0.33
N ASP A 166 10.00 -10.62 1.12
CA ASP A 166 11.45 -10.45 1.28
C ASP A 166 11.84 -9.13 1.99
N ILE A 167 12.08 -9.18 3.31
CA ILE A 167 12.45 -7.96 4.06
C ILE A 167 13.86 -7.47 3.74
N THR A 168 14.77 -8.36 3.34
CA THR A 168 16.15 -7.98 3.01
C THR A 168 16.20 -7.10 1.77
N ARG A 169 15.41 -7.44 0.75
CA ARG A 169 15.35 -6.67 -0.49
C ARG A 169 14.50 -5.40 -0.34
N GLU A 170 13.47 -5.44 0.51
CA GLU A 170 12.51 -4.34 0.72
C GLU A 170 12.83 -3.51 1.99
N HIS A 171 14.08 -3.54 2.47
CA HIS A 171 14.53 -2.87 3.70
C HIS A 171 14.17 -1.37 3.80
N ILE A 172 14.10 -0.65 2.67
CA ILE A 172 13.69 0.78 2.67
C ILE A 172 12.23 0.92 3.09
N ALA A 173 11.35 0.06 2.57
CA ALA A 173 9.94 0.06 2.92
C ALA A 173 9.74 -0.28 4.41
N VAL A 174 10.46 -1.28 4.90
CA VAL A 174 10.46 -1.70 6.32
C VAL A 174 10.89 -0.55 7.23
N LYS A 175 12.03 0.10 6.92
CA LYS A 175 12.54 1.22 7.72
C LYS A 175 11.60 2.43 7.73
N GLU A 176 10.98 2.76 6.60
CA GLU A 176 10.00 3.85 6.53
C GLU A 176 8.74 3.53 7.35
N ALA A 177 8.28 2.29 7.30
CA ALA A 177 7.12 1.83 8.05
C ALA A 177 7.35 1.86 9.56
N GLN A 178 8.50 1.38 10.02
CA GLN A 178 8.92 1.43 11.42
C GLN A 178 8.94 2.86 11.96
N LYS A 179 9.50 3.81 11.19
CA LYS A 179 9.54 5.24 11.57
C LYS A 179 8.16 5.87 11.73
N LEU A 180 7.15 5.34 11.06
CA LEU A 180 5.77 5.83 11.11
C LEU A 180 4.84 4.94 11.95
N ASN A 181 5.41 3.95 12.65
CA ASN A 181 4.68 2.99 13.48
C ASN A 181 3.55 2.29 12.70
N ILE A 182 3.78 2.00 11.41
CA ILE A 182 2.87 1.21 10.59
C ILE A 182 3.18 -0.27 10.84
N PRO A 183 2.20 -1.11 11.23
CA PRO A 183 2.45 -2.53 11.48
C PRO A 183 2.86 -3.25 10.20
N ILE A 184 3.88 -4.09 10.32
CA ILE A 184 4.53 -4.79 9.21
C ILE A 184 4.25 -6.28 9.33
N PHE A 185 3.69 -6.83 8.26
CA PHE A 185 3.49 -8.24 8.03
C PHE A 185 4.46 -8.65 6.92
N ALA A 186 5.24 -9.70 7.10
CA ALA A 186 6.20 -10.07 6.08
C ALA A 186 6.42 -11.57 5.95
N MET A 187 6.67 -11.99 4.71
CA MET A 187 7.33 -13.26 4.43
C MET A 187 8.82 -13.11 4.74
N VAL A 188 9.32 -13.97 5.62
CA VAL A 188 10.71 -13.92 6.11
C VAL A 188 11.37 -15.27 5.87
N ASP A 189 12.41 -15.28 5.05
CA ASP A 189 13.25 -16.45 4.82
C ASP A 189 14.46 -16.46 5.79
N THR A 190 15.24 -17.54 5.79
CA THR A 190 16.28 -17.82 6.79
C THR A 190 17.45 -16.84 6.78
N ASN A 191 17.62 -16.03 5.73
CA ASN A 191 18.65 -14.98 5.63
C ASN A 191 18.23 -13.64 6.25
N SER A 192 16.95 -13.50 6.61
CA SER A 192 16.33 -12.25 7.02
C SER A 192 16.20 -12.16 8.55
N ASP A 193 16.17 -10.95 9.14
CA ASP A 193 15.99 -10.78 10.59
C ASP A 193 14.49 -10.69 10.96
N PRO A 194 13.91 -11.68 11.66
CA PRO A 194 12.49 -11.66 12.02
C PRO A 194 12.12 -10.55 13.02
N ARG A 195 13.09 -9.91 13.68
CA ARG A 195 12.82 -8.84 14.68
C ARG A 195 12.45 -7.51 14.04
N GLU A 196 12.70 -7.32 12.75
CA GLU A 196 12.36 -6.08 12.05
C GLU A 196 10.86 -5.96 11.75
N VAL A 197 10.09 -7.04 11.92
CA VAL A 197 8.66 -7.08 11.59
C VAL A 197 7.83 -7.57 12.78
N GLU A 198 6.62 -7.05 12.88
CA GLU A 198 5.70 -7.37 13.99
C GLU A 198 5.07 -8.75 13.79
N TYR A 199 4.64 -9.04 12.56
CA TYR A 199 4.02 -10.31 12.17
C TYR A 199 4.90 -11.03 11.14
N VAL A 200 5.74 -11.92 11.65
CA VAL A 200 6.65 -12.76 10.86
C VAL A 200 5.88 -13.94 10.30
N ILE A 201 5.94 -14.19 8.98
CA ILE A 201 5.53 -15.44 8.35
C ILE A 201 6.81 -16.14 7.85
N PRO A 202 7.33 -17.13 8.59
CA PRO A 202 8.51 -17.88 8.17
C PRO A 202 8.19 -18.68 6.90
N SER A 203 8.82 -18.36 5.77
CA SER A 203 8.49 -18.98 4.49
C SER A 203 9.55 -18.70 3.42
N ASN A 204 9.66 -19.61 2.46
CA ASN A 204 10.43 -19.39 1.24
C ASN A 204 9.88 -18.21 0.43
N ASP A 205 10.71 -17.19 0.19
CA ASP A 205 10.38 -16.01 -0.62
C ASP A 205 10.99 -16.04 -2.04
N ASP A 206 11.73 -17.09 -2.41
CA ASP A 206 12.34 -17.28 -3.73
C ASP A 206 11.45 -18.05 -4.71
N ALA A 207 10.66 -18.99 -4.21
CA ALA A 207 9.84 -19.87 -5.04
C ALA A 207 8.46 -19.26 -5.32
N SER A 208 8.10 -19.10 -6.59
CA SER A 208 6.79 -18.57 -7.01
C SER A 208 5.61 -19.35 -6.42
N LYS A 209 5.69 -20.68 -6.29
CA LYS A 209 4.63 -21.50 -5.68
C LYS A 209 4.43 -21.19 -4.19
N SER A 210 5.53 -21.01 -3.45
CA SER A 210 5.51 -20.63 -2.03
C SER A 210 4.88 -19.24 -1.85
N ILE A 211 5.37 -18.26 -2.62
CA ILE A 211 4.84 -16.88 -2.60
C ILE A 211 3.36 -16.88 -2.93
N SER A 212 2.95 -17.58 -3.99
CA SER A 212 1.53 -17.72 -4.35
C SER A 212 0.70 -18.28 -3.20
N LYS A 213 1.14 -19.37 -2.56
CA LYS A 213 0.40 -19.99 -1.45
C LYS A 213 0.23 -19.06 -0.25
N VAL A 214 1.28 -18.35 0.16
CA VAL A 214 1.22 -17.43 1.30
C VAL A 214 0.40 -16.17 0.97
N VAL A 215 0.65 -15.56 -0.18
CA VAL A 215 -0.01 -14.31 -0.59
C VAL A 215 -1.50 -14.54 -0.87
N SER A 216 -1.88 -15.66 -1.50
CA SER A 216 -3.29 -16.04 -1.72
C SER A 216 -4.03 -16.21 -0.41
N TYR A 217 -3.46 -16.93 0.55
CA TYR A 217 -4.04 -17.10 1.89
C TYR A 217 -4.29 -15.75 2.58
N VAL A 218 -3.30 -14.86 2.53
CA VAL A 218 -3.39 -13.51 3.10
C VAL A 218 -4.45 -12.67 2.39
N SER A 219 -4.49 -12.72 1.06
CA SER A 219 -5.50 -12.02 0.25
C SER A 219 -6.90 -12.49 0.58
N ASP A 220 -7.12 -13.81 0.66
CA ASP A 220 -8.42 -14.39 1.01
C ASP A 220 -8.87 -13.99 2.43
N SER A 221 -7.93 -13.95 3.39
CA SER A 221 -8.20 -13.46 4.76
C SER A 221 -8.63 -11.98 4.77
N ILE A 222 -8.02 -11.15 3.94
CA ILE A 222 -8.40 -9.73 3.77
C ILE A 222 -9.78 -9.61 3.13
N VAL A 223 -10.09 -10.42 2.12
CA VAL A 223 -11.40 -10.44 1.45
C VAL A 223 -12.50 -10.87 2.42
N GLU A 224 -12.24 -11.84 3.30
CA GLU A 224 -13.16 -12.23 4.38
C GLU A 224 -13.42 -11.06 5.32
N GLY A 225 -12.38 -10.40 5.85
CA GLY A 225 -12.54 -9.22 6.72
C GLY A 225 -13.25 -8.03 6.04
N LEU A 226 -13.06 -7.83 4.74
CA LEU A 226 -13.82 -6.83 3.97
C LEU A 226 -15.30 -7.22 3.82
N SER A 227 -15.59 -8.51 3.69
CA SER A 227 -16.95 -9.03 3.55
C SER A 227 -17.72 -8.94 4.88
N GLU A 228 -17.07 -9.26 5.99
CA GLU A 228 -17.58 -9.04 7.35
C GLU A 228 -17.98 -7.58 7.55
N ARG A 229 -17.09 -6.64 7.22
CA ARG A 229 -17.39 -5.20 7.27
C ARG A 229 -18.60 -4.79 6.45
N LYS A 230 -18.77 -5.34 5.24
CA LYS A 230 -19.93 -5.05 4.39
C LYS A 230 -21.22 -5.55 5.06
N SER A 231 -21.18 -6.74 5.65
CA SER A 231 -22.32 -7.33 6.36
C SER A 231 -22.70 -6.52 7.61
N GLU A 232 -21.73 -6.11 8.43
CA GLU A 232 -21.96 -5.27 9.62
C GLU A 232 -22.55 -3.91 9.26
N LYS A 233 -22.04 -3.28 8.19
CA LYS A 233 -22.61 -2.02 7.69
C LYS A 233 -24.04 -2.18 7.17
N ALA A 234 -24.35 -3.31 6.54
CA ALA A 234 -25.70 -3.60 6.08
C ALA A 234 -26.66 -3.85 7.25
N ALA A 235 -26.20 -4.55 8.31
CA ALA A 235 -26.96 -4.77 9.53
C ALA A 235 -27.26 -3.43 10.25
N LYS A 236 -26.24 -2.60 10.48
CA LYS A 236 -26.41 -1.26 11.10
C LYS A 236 -27.37 -0.37 10.31
N LYS A 237 -27.31 -0.39 8.98
CA LYS A 237 -28.26 0.36 8.13
C LYS A 237 -29.69 -0.15 8.21
N LYS A 238 -29.90 -1.45 8.48
CA LYS A 238 -31.24 -2.03 8.68
C LYS A 238 -31.79 -1.65 10.07
N GLU A 239 -30.95 -1.69 11.10
CA GLU A 239 -31.32 -1.24 12.45
C GLU A 239 -31.64 0.27 12.49
N GLU A 240 -30.84 1.10 11.82
CA GLU A 240 -31.13 2.54 11.70
C GLU A 240 -32.42 2.83 10.94
N LYS A 241 -32.81 1.99 9.97
CA LYS A 241 -34.11 2.12 9.29
C LYS A 241 -35.29 1.66 10.14
N ALA A 242 -35.16 0.53 10.85
CA ALA A 242 -36.19 0.04 11.78
C ALA A 242 -36.42 1.02 12.96
N SER A 243 -35.37 1.68 13.43
CA SER A 243 -35.49 2.72 14.48
C SER A 243 -36.12 4.04 13.98
N LYS A 244 -36.15 4.29 12.67
CA LYS A 244 -36.82 5.45 12.06
C LYS A 244 -38.30 5.20 11.77
N GLU A 245 -38.69 3.96 11.46
CA GLU A 245 -40.11 3.58 11.25
C GLU A 245 -40.91 3.50 12.57
N GLY A 246 -40.24 3.37 13.72
CA GLY A 246 -40.89 3.39 15.04
C GLY A 246 -41.19 4.77 15.65
N LYS A 247 -41.01 5.87 14.90
CA LYS A 247 -41.16 7.26 15.42
C LYS A 247 -42.12 8.15 14.62
N GLU A 248 -42.98 7.59 13.76
CA GLU A 248 -43.89 8.38 12.93
C GLU A 248 -45.34 8.56 13.46
N ASP A 249 -45.64 8.21 14.71
CA ASP A 249 -46.90 8.60 15.37
C ASP A 249 -46.67 9.56 16.54
N LYS A 250 -46.58 10.86 16.20
CA LYS A 250 -47.14 12.04 16.90
C LYS A 250 -46.34 13.31 16.59
N ALA A 251 -46.89 14.15 15.72
CA ALA A 251 -46.57 15.58 15.62
C ALA A 251 -47.56 16.39 16.48
N PRO A 252 -47.26 17.64 16.93
CA PRO A 252 -47.21 18.76 15.99
C PRO A 252 -46.09 19.81 16.22
N LYS A 253 -45.95 20.63 15.17
CA LYS A 253 -44.97 21.69 14.88
C LYS A 253 -44.83 22.80 15.93
N ALA A 254 -43.59 23.30 16.11
CA ALA A 254 -43.30 24.70 16.40
C ALA A 254 -42.00 25.16 15.69
N LYS A 255 -42.06 26.32 15.01
CA LYS A 255 -40.96 26.98 14.29
C LYS A 255 -39.93 27.57 15.26
N LYS A 256 -38.62 27.43 14.97
CA LYS A 256 -37.63 28.52 15.13
C LYS A 256 -36.34 28.31 14.33
N GLU A 257 -36.08 29.34 13.54
CA GLU A 257 -34.90 29.92 12.87
C GLU A 257 -33.50 29.26 12.84
N LYS A 258 -32.91 29.47 11.66
CA LYS A 258 -31.51 29.40 11.20
C LYS A 258 -30.43 29.66 12.25
N LYS A 259 -29.40 28.82 12.25
CA LYS A 259 -28.00 29.25 12.31
C LYS A 259 -27.12 28.30 11.51
N ALA A 260 -26.42 28.85 10.53
CA ALA A 260 -25.32 28.20 9.83
C ALA A 260 -24.14 28.08 10.79
N GLU A 261 -23.53 26.90 10.89
CA GLU A 261 -22.29 26.70 11.63
C GLU A 261 -21.18 26.29 10.66
N VAL A 262 -20.08 26.99 10.84
CA VAL A 262 -18.94 27.16 9.95
C VAL A 262 -17.97 26.00 10.17
N PRO A 263 -17.26 25.51 9.13
CA PRO A 263 -16.14 24.59 9.34
C PRO A 263 -15.02 25.25 10.15
N SER A 264 -14.40 24.43 11.00
CA SER A 264 -13.25 24.65 11.89
C SER A 264 -12.38 25.89 11.63
N THR A 265 -12.13 26.64 12.69
CA THR A 265 -11.27 27.82 12.78
C THR A 265 -9.85 27.46 13.21
N ASP A 266 -9.12 26.72 12.38
CA ASP A 266 -7.68 26.55 12.58
C ASP A 266 -6.92 27.70 11.89
N ALA A 267 -6.19 28.48 12.70
CA ALA A 267 -5.46 29.68 12.26
C ALA A 267 -4.24 29.35 11.38
N GLU A 268 -3.79 28.09 11.36
CA GLU A 268 -2.69 27.61 10.53
C GLU A 268 -3.10 27.43 9.05
N ASP A 269 -4.35 27.04 8.78
CA ASP A 269 -4.84 26.80 7.41
C ASP A 269 -5.07 28.09 6.61
N LYS A 270 -5.42 29.20 7.27
CA LYS A 270 -5.54 30.52 6.60
C LYS A 270 -4.19 31.12 6.24
N LYS A 271 -3.13 30.78 6.99
CA LYS A 271 -1.76 31.26 6.73
C LYS A 271 -1.14 30.51 5.54
N ALA A 272 -1.33 29.19 5.49
CA ALA A 272 -0.93 28.35 4.36
C ALA A 272 -1.63 28.75 3.04
N MET A 273 -2.91 29.16 3.11
CA MET A 273 -3.67 29.59 1.94
C MET A 273 -3.30 30.99 1.41
N LYS A 274 -2.66 31.83 2.25
CA LYS A 274 -2.11 33.14 1.84
C LYS A 274 -0.69 33.02 1.27
N GLU A 275 0.16 32.14 1.81
CA GLU A 275 1.48 31.86 1.25
C GLU A 275 1.39 31.17 -0.12
N ALA A 276 0.47 30.21 -0.29
CA ALA A 276 0.23 29.54 -1.56
C ALA A 276 -0.26 30.46 -2.70
N LYS A 277 -0.78 31.65 -2.39
CA LYS A 277 -1.17 32.66 -3.40
C LYS A 277 -0.01 33.58 -3.82
N LYS A 278 1.06 33.68 -3.03
CA LYS A 278 2.25 34.50 -3.38
C LYS A 278 3.20 33.76 -4.31
N ASP A 279 3.36 32.44 -4.15
CA ASP A 279 4.30 31.64 -4.94
C ASP A 279 3.85 31.36 -6.39
N VAL A 280 2.66 31.83 -6.78
CA VAL A 280 2.14 31.70 -8.16
C VAL A 280 2.46 32.93 -9.03
N LYS A 281 3.19 33.93 -8.51
CA LYS A 281 3.73 35.00 -9.34
C LYS A 281 4.98 34.48 -10.08
N LEU A 282 4.70 33.80 -11.20
CA LEU A 282 5.65 33.31 -12.20
C LEU A 282 6.79 34.31 -12.44
N GLU A 283 8.03 33.82 -12.33
CA GLU A 283 9.21 34.46 -12.90
C GLU A 283 8.93 34.80 -14.37
N SER A 284 9.28 36.03 -14.73
CA SER A 284 8.98 36.54 -16.06
C SER A 284 9.87 35.87 -17.10
N LYS A 285 9.34 35.70 -18.32
CA LYS A 285 9.99 35.01 -19.44
C LYS A 285 11.40 35.55 -19.76
N SER A 286 11.72 36.78 -19.36
CA SER A 286 13.04 37.42 -19.50
C SER A 286 14.10 36.83 -18.57
N GLU A 287 13.76 36.48 -17.33
CA GLU A 287 14.75 35.99 -16.34
C GLU A 287 15.22 34.57 -16.65
N THR A 288 14.36 33.75 -17.27
CA THR A 288 14.73 32.43 -17.81
C THR A 288 15.60 32.50 -19.06
N LEU A 289 15.55 33.59 -19.84
CA LEU A 289 16.34 33.76 -21.06
C LEU A 289 17.77 34.23 -20.76
N ASP A 290 17.96 35.08 -19.73
CA ASP A 290 19.30 35.54 -19.35
C ASP A 290 20.12 34.44 -18.66
N LYS A 291 19.49 33.60 -17.81
CA LYS A 291 20.16 32.44 -17.20
C LYS A 291 20.61 31.38 -18.21
N ALA A 292 19.93 31.28 -19.36
CA ALA A 292 20.29 30.34 -20.42
C ALA A 292 21.43 30.86 -21.31
N LYS A 293 21.65 32.19 -21.35
CA LYS A 293 22.77 32.79 -22.08
C LYS A 293 24.05 32.78 -21.27
N SER A 294 23.97 33.07 -19.96
CA SER A 294 25.16 33.09 -19.09
C SER A 294 25.78 31.70 -18.90
N SER A 295 25.02 30.61 -19.03
CA SER A 295 25.54 29.25 -18.88
C SER A 295 26.25 28.72 -20.13
N ASN A 296 26.22 29.45 -21.24
CA ASN A 296 26.78 29.01 -22.53
C ASN A 296 28.06 29.76 -22.93
N GLU A 297 28.54 30.67 -22.08
CA GLU A 297 29.79 31.43 -22.26
C GLU A 297 30.94 30.93 -21.37
N GLU A 298 30.72 29.90 -20.53
CA GLU A 298 31.73 29.32 -19.64
C GLU A 298 32.15 27.87 -20.01
N GLU A 299 31.86 27.40 -21.23
CA GLU A 299 32.45 26.18 -21.80
C GLU A 299 33.30 26.46 -23.05
#